data_AF-A0A2H1WT76-F1
#
_entry.id   AF-A0A2H1WT76-F1
#
_cell.length_a   1.000
_cell.length_b   1.000
_cell.length_c   1.000
_cell.angle_alpha   90.00
_cell.angle_beta   90.00
_cell.angle_gamma   90.00
#
_symmetry.space_group_name_H-M   'P 1'
#
loop_
_entity.id
_entity.type
_entity.pdbx_description
1 polymer ?
#
loop_
_entity_poly.entity_id
_entity_poly.type
_entity_poly.pdbx_seq_one_letter_code
_entity_poly.pdbx_strand_id
1 'polypeptide(L)'
;LQQRPTQCLQNPLDGNTPIGTMPPPSTAGPVTAKLNQNAVKMTDFFRSLLEDSLEKLDEPVSQLTTLKLQLEQDKWRHQQEIKELKHNYELTIAEMRASFEKEKLRAVSEARRASQVELETAVKQTKTKQWCANCSQEAQFYCCWNTAYCGYPCQRAHWSQHFSACQQQRQDGSNGESPTSPKSQSDNMPKTPAPTLTVGGKVATSRGFNQDPNNASKTSII
;
A
#
# COMPACT_ATOMS: atom_id res chain seq x y z
N LEU A 1 35.59 -55.38 91.43
CA LEU A 1 35.55 -54.30 90.41
C LEU A 1 34.81 -54.84 89.19
N GLN A 2 33.50 -54.64 89.12
CA GLN A 2 32.66 -55.17 88.04
C GLN A 2 32.10 -54.01 87.24
N GLN A 3 32.41 -54.01 85.94
CA GLN A 3 32.23 -52.90 85.00
C GLN A 3 30.75 -52.74 84.61
N ARG A 4 30.31 -51.48 84.47
CA ARG A 4 28.97 -51.07 84.05
C ARG A 4 28.97 -50.87 82.52
N PRO A 5 27.99 -51.38 81.75
CA PRO A 5 27.94 -51.11 80.31
C PRO A 5 27.46 -49.67 80.04
N THR A 6 28.25 -48.92 79.29
CA THR A 6 27.86 -47.65 78.66
C THR A 6 26.89 -47.93 77.51
N GLN A 7 25.60 -47.66 77.70
CA GLN A 7 24.66 -47.58 76.59
C GLN A 7 24.66 -46.15 76.04
N CYS A 8 25.19 -45.99 74.82
CA CYS A 8 25.12 -44.75 74.06
C CYS A 8 23.65 -44.39 73.77
N LEU A 9 23.22 -43.20 74.20
CA LEU A 9 21.96 -42.60 73.76
C LEU A 9 22.17 -42.05 72.34
N GLN A 10 21.65 -42.72 71.32
CA GLN A 10 21.71 -42.27 69.94
C GLN A 10 20.57 -41.26 69.67
N ASN A 11 20.88 -40.19 68.93
CA ASN A 11 19.95 -39.10 68.63
C ASN A 11 18.91 -39.53 67.59
N PRO A 12 17.59 -39.50 67.88
CA PRO A 12 16.55 -40.08 67.01
C PRO A 12 16.29 -39.34 65.67
N LEU A 13 16.97 -38.23 65.41
CA LEU A 13 16.72 -37.35 64.26
C LEU A 13 17.78 -37.46 63.15
N ASP A 14 18.67 -38.46 63.23
CA ASP A 14 19.75 -38.64 62.26
C ASP A 14 19.30 -39.52 61.06
N GLY A 15 19.53 -39.04 59.84
CA GLY A 15 18.99 -39.63 58.60
C GLY A 15 19.62 -40.97 58.17
N ASN A 16 20.64 -41.45 58.89
CA ASN A 16 21.38 -42.69 58.58
C ASN A 16 21.04 -43.86 59.53
N THR A 17 20.02 -43.73 60.38
CA THR A 17 19.60 -44.79 61.32
C THR A 17 18.71 -45.82 60.61
N PRO A 18 19.01 -47.15 60.66
CA PRO A 18 18.16 -48.16 60.04
C PRO A 18 16.73 -48.09 60.60
N ILE A 19 15.73 -47.94 59.73
CA ILE A 19 14.32 -47.98 60.10
C ILE A 19 14.02 -49.37 60.67
N GLY A 20 13.77 -49.44 61.97
CA GLY A 20 13.30 -50.67 62.64
C GLY A 20 13.94 -51.02 63.98
N THR A 21 14.92 -50.27 64.49
CA THR A 21 15.62 -50.63 65.75
C THR A 21 15.30 -49.72 66.95
N MET A 22 14.11 -49.11 66.99
CA MET A 22 13.63 -48.50 68.23
C MET A 22 13.10 -49.61 69.15
N PRO A 23 13.67 -49.82 70.35
CA PRO A 23 13.07 -50.74 71.31
C PRO A 23 11.64 -50.27 71.65
N PRO A 24 10.66 -51.18 71.82
CA PRO A 24 9.30 -50.80 72.15
C PRO A 24 9.32 -49.97 73.44
N PRO A 25 8.52 -48.88 73.51
CA PRO A 25 8.57 -47.97 74.63
C PRO A 25 8.27 -48.72 75.93
N SER A 26 9.12 -48.54 76.94
CA SER A 26 9.00 -49.26 78.21
C SER A 26 7.65 -48.98 78.87
N THR A 27 6.96 -50.02 79.34
CA THR A 27 5.67 -49.92 80.06
C THR A 27 5.86 -49.90 81.58
N ALA A 28 7.09 -49.67 82.05
CA ALA A 28 7.42 -49.70 83.47
C ALA A 28 6.84 -48.47 84.18
N GLY A 29 5.65 -48.65 84.78
CA GLY A 29 5.02 -47.72 85.71
C GLY A 29 4.03 -46.72 85.09
N PRO A 30 3.14 -46.15 85.91
CA PRO A 30 2.01 -45.33 85.46
C PRO A 30 2.43 -44.01 84.78
N VAL A 31 3.61 -43.47 85.12
CA VAL A 31 4.13 -42.23 84.52
C VAL A 31 4.58 -42.46 83.07
N THR A 32 5.33 -43.55 82.83
CA THR A 32 5.83 -43.91 81.49
C THR A 32 4.67 -44.25 80.56
N ALA A 33 3.63 -44.93 81.07
CA ALA A 33 2.41 -45.20 80.32
C ALA A 33 1.71 -43.91 79.86
N LYS A 34 1.64 -42.89 80.72
CA LYS A 34 1.02 -41.60 80.40
C LYS A 34 1.84 -40.79 79.38
N LEU A 35 3.16 -40.86 79.46
CA LEU A 35 4.06 -40.25 78.48
C LEU A 35 3.87 -40.87 77.10
N ASN A 36 3.84 -42.21 77.01
CA ASN A 36 3.60 -42.93 75.77
C ASN A 36 2.22 -42.59 75.19
N GLN A 37 1.19 -42.52 76.05
CA GLN A 37 -0.15 -42.14 75.63
C GLN A 37 -0.18 -40.70 75.05
N ASN A 38 0.55 -39.76 75.64
CA ASN A 38 0.65 -38.41 75.11
C ASN A 38 1.43 -38.38 73.79
N ALA A 39 2.53 -39.14 73.67
CA ALA A 39 3.30 -39.22 72.43
C ALA A 39 2.47 -39.81 71.27
N VAL A 40 1.67 -40.85 71.55
CA VAL A 40 0.71 -41.41 70.58
C VAL A 40 -0.33 -40.36 70.18
N LYS A 41 -0.96 -39.67 71.15
CA LYS A 41 -1.93 -38.60 70.86
C LYS A 41 -1.34 -37.45 70.04
N MET A 42 -0.11 -37.04 70.32
CA MET A 42 0.59 -36.03 69.54
C MET A 42 0.84 -36.54 68.12
N THR A 43 1.26 -37.80 67.97
CA THR A 43 1.50 -38.43 66.66
C THR A 43 0.21 -38.51 65.84
N ASP A 44 -0.91 -38.90 66.47
CA ASP A 44 -2.23 -38.96 65.83
C ASP A 44 -2.74 -37.56 65.45
N PHE A 45 -2.46 -36.56 66.28
CA PHE A 45 -2.78 -35.16 65.98
C PHE A 45 -1.97 -34.64 64.79
N PHE A 46 -0.65 -34.87 64.76
CA PHE A 46 0.19 -34.47 63.62
C PHE A 46 -0.18 -35.23 62.34
N ARG A 47 -0.54 -36.51 62.45
CA ARG A 47 -1.06 -37.30 61.33
C ARG A 47 -2.34 -36.68 60.76
N SER A 48 -3.33 -36.41 61.62
CA SER A 48 -4.60 -35.80 61.21
C SER A 48 -4.39 -34.41 60.60
N LEU A 49 -3.49 -33.59 61.14
CA LEU A 49 -3.16 -32.29 60.55
C LEU A 49 -2.50 -32.39 59.17
N LEU A 50 -1.62 -33.38 58.98
CA LEU A 50 -0.97 -33.61 57.68
C LEU A 50 -1.97 -34.15 56.66
N GLU A 51 -2.85 -35.06 57.07
CA GLU A 51 -3.94 -35.59 56.24
C GLU A 51 -4.88 -34.45 55.79
N ASP A 52 -5.36 -33.62 56.71
CA ASP A 52 -6.20 -32.44 56.43
C ASP A 52 -5.49 -31.41 55.51
N SER A 53 -4.17 -31.27 55.65
CA SER A 53 -3.39 -30.35 54.84
C SER A 53 -3.15 -30.89 53.44
N LEU A 54 -2.98 -32.21 53.29
CA LEU A 54 -2.81 -32.88 52.01
C LEU A 54 -4.13 -32.93 51.23
N GLU A 55 -5.25 -33.18 51.92
CA GLU A 55 -6.60 -33.22 51.35
C GLU A 55 -7.00 -31.86 50.76
N LYS A 56 -6.59 -30.76 51.40
CA LYS A 56 -6.78 -29.39 50.87
C LYS A 56 -5.91 -29.07 49.64
N LEU A 57 -4.83 -29.81 49.40
CA LEU A 57 -3.99 -29.66 48.21
C LEU A 57 -4.46 -30.55 47.04
N ASP A 58 -5.19 -31.62 47.33
CA ASP A 58 -5.59 -32.66 46.37
C ASP A 58 -7.00 -32.50 45.80
N GLU A 59 -7.77 -31.50 46.22
CA GLU A 59 -9.16 -31.33 45.77
C GLU A 59 -9.23 -31.14 44.23
N PRO A 60 -9.62 -32.16 43.45
CA PRO A 60 -9.54 -32.15 41.98
C PRO A 60 -10.45 -31.08 41.38
N VAL A 61 -11.47 -30.66 42.13
CA VAL A 61 -12.39 -29.56 41.79
C VAL A 61 -11.66 -28.21 41.74
N SER A 62 -10.68 -27.98 42.63
CA SER A 62 -9.89 -26.74 42.66
C SER A 62 -8.94 -26.65 41.47
N GLN A 63 -8.26 -27.76 41.15
CA GLN A 63 -7.38 -27.85 39.98
C GLN A 63 -8.18 -27.70 38.68
N LEU A 64 -9.34 -28.35 38.58
CA LEU A 64 -10.26 -28.21 37.45
C LEU A 64 -10.74 -26.76 37.28
N THR A 65 -11.06 -26.07 38.37
CA THR A 65 -11.49 -24.66 38.34
C THR A 65 -10.36 -23.74 37.86
N THR A 66 -9.13 -23.98 38.33
CA THR A 66 -7.93 -23.24 37.92
C THR A 66 -7.66 -23.43 36.44
N LEU A 67 -7.66 -24.68 35.96
CA LEU A 67 -7.43 -25.00 34.55
C LEU A 67 -8.52 -24.41 33.65
N LYS A 68 -9.79 -24.43 34.10
CA LYS A 68 -10.90 -23.80 33.39
C LYS A 68 -10.70 -22.29 33.25
N LEU A 69 -10.25 -21.62 34.30
CA LEU A 69 -9.96 -20.18 34.26
C LEU A 69 -8.79 -19.87 33.31
N GLN A 70 -7.72 -20.68 33.34
CA GLN A 70 -6.60 -20.55 32.40
C GLN A 70 -7.06 -20.72 30.95
N LEU A 71 -7.90 -21.71 30.68
CA LEU A 71 -8.44 -21.96 29.34
C LEU A 71 -9.30 -20.80 28.84
N GLU A 72 -10.15 -20.23 29.69
CA GLU A 72 -10.94 -19.03 29.34
C GLU A 72 -10.03 -17.80 29.13
N GLN A 73 -8.97 -17.64 29.94
CA GLN A 73 -7.98 -16.59 29.74
C GLN A 73 -7.23 -16.74 28.41
N ASP A 74 -6.80 -17.97 28.08
CA ASP A 74 -6.11 -18.27 26.82
C ASP A 74 -7.01 -18.04 25.61
N LYS A 75 -8.28 -18.47 25.67
CA LYS A 75 -9.28 -18.16 24.65
C LYS A 75 -9.43 -16.66 24.44
N TRP A 76 -9.50 -15.90 25.53
CA TRP A 76 -9.63 -14.45 25.45
C TRP A 76 -8.39 -13.81 24.81
N ARG A 77 -7.17 -14.21 25.23
CA ARG A 77 -5.91 -13.73 24.63
C ARG A 77 -5.85 -14.04 23.15
N HIS A 78 -6.11 -15.29 22.76
CA HIS A 78 -6.12 -15.69 21.37
C HIS A 78 -7.13 -14.89 20.54
N GLN A 79 -8.31 -14.61 21.10
CA GLN A 79 -9.31 -13.79 20.42
C GLN A 79 -8.87 -12.33 20.26
N GLN A 80 -8.09 -11.77 21.20
CA GLN A 80 -7.47 -10.45 21.03
C GLN A 80 -6.40 -10.47 19.96
N GLU A 81 -5.50 -11.44 19.95
CA GLU A 81 -4.47 -11.60 18.92
C GLU A 81 -5.09 -11.67 17.51
N ILE A 82 -6.18 -12.43 17.34
CA ILE A 82 -6.91 -12.48 16.05
C ILE A 82 -7.44 -11.09 15.66
N LYS A 83 -7.97 -10.31 16.60
CA LYS A 83 -8.49 -8.96 16.31
C LYS A 83 -7.36 -8.02 15.92
N GLU A 84 -6.24 -8.06 16.63
CA GLU A 84 -5.06 -7.24 16.33
C GLU A 84 -4.46 -7.57 14.97
N LEU A 85 -4.37 -8.86 14.63
CA LEU A 85 -3.94 -9.31 13.31
C LEU A 85 -4.87 -8.80 12.22
N LYS A 86 -6.19 -8.99 12.37
CA LYS A 86 -7.17 -8.49 11.40
C LYS A 86 -7.05 -6.98 11.18
N HIS A 87 -6.93 -6.21 12.26
CA HIS A 87 -6.76 -4.77 12.19
C HIS A 87 -5.48 -4.38 11.45
N ASN A 88 -4.35 -5.04 11.74
CA ASN A 88 -3.08 -4.82 11.03
C ASN A 88 -3.19 -5.11 9.53
N TYR A 89 -3.86 -6.20 9.16
CA TYR A 89 -4.07 -6.55 7.76
C TYR A 89 -4.94 -5.51 7.04
N GLU A 90 -6.01 -5.05 7.68
CA GLU A 90 -6.87 -4.00 7.14
C GLU A 90 -6.09 -2.71 6.89
N LEU A 91 -5.24 -2.30 7.84
CA LEU A 91 -4.39 -1.12 7.72
C LEU A 91 -3.38 -1.27 6.56
N THR A 92 -2.68 -2.40 6.50
CA THR A 92 -1.72 -2.70 5.42
C THR A 92 -2.38 -2.62 4.04
N ILE A 93 -3.59 -3.17 3.90
CA ILE A 93 -4.34 -3.12 2.63
C ILE A 93 -4.76 -1.68 2.31
N ALA A 94 -5.20 -0.91 3.30
CA ALA A 94 -5.57 0.49 3.13
C ALA A 94 -4.38 1.35 2.67
N GLU A 95 -3.21 1.18 3.30
CA GLU A 95 -1.97 1.87 2.94
C GLU A 95 -1.50 1.50 1.53
N MET A 96 -1.57 0.21 1.17
CA MET A 96 -1.22 -0.25 -0.17
C MET A 96 -2.14 0.38 -1.22
N ARG A 97 -3.46 0.41 -0.98
CA ARG A 97 -4.44 1.06 -1.88
C ARG A 97 -4.18 2.55 -2.03
N ALA A 98 -3.94 3.26 -0.93
CA ALA A 98 -3.64 4.68 -0.96
C ALA A 98 -2.33 4.98 -1.73
N SER A 99 -1.30 4.16 -1.51
CA SER A 99 -0.02 4.26 -2.22
C SER A 99 -0.19 4.04 -3.71
N PHE A 100 -0.98 3.03 -4.09
CA PHE A 100 -1.27 2.74 -5.50
C PHE A 100 -2.03 3.87 -6.19
N GLU A 101 -3.10 4.41 -5.58
CA GLU A 101 -3.85 5.52 -6.17
C GLU A 101 -3.01 6.79 -6.28
N LYS A 102 -2.15 7.07 -5.29
CA LYS A 102 -1.17 8.17 -5.36
C LYS A 102 -0.24 8.00 -6.55
N GLU A 103 0.29 6.81 -6.73
CA GLU A 103 1.24 6.51 -7.80
C GLU A 103 0.60 6.57 -9.19
N LYS A 104 -0.62 6.04 -9.31
CA LYS A 104 -1.44 6.17 -10.52
C LYS A 104 -1.71 7.64 -10.86
N LEU A 105 -2.06 8.47 -9.88
CA LEU A 105 -2.30 9.90 -10.11
C LEU A 105 -1.00 10.60 -10.56
N ARG A 106 0.14 10.27 -9.94
CA ARG A 106 1.45 10.75 -10.35
C ARG A 106 1.74 10.39 -11.82
N ALA A 107 1.61 9.12 -12.19
CA ALA A 107 1.85 8.63 -13.54
C ALA A 107 0.98 9.33 -14.59
N VAL A 108 -0.32 9.53 -14.31
CA VAL A 108 -1.23 10.25 -15.21
C VAL A 108 -0.80 11.72 -15.37
N SER A 109 -0.41 12.38 -14.28
CA SER A 109 0.03 13.78 -14.34
C SER A 109 1.30 13.94 -15.17
N GLU A 110 2.25 13.00 -15.05
CA GLU A 110 3.49 13.01 -15.79
C GLU A 110 3.29 12.71 -17.27
N ALA A 111 2.44 11.73 -17.60
CA ALA A 111 2.07 11.42 -18.98
C ALA A 111 1.40 12.64 -19.65
N ARG A 112 0.50 13.33 -18.94
CA ARG A 112 -0.13 14.55 -19.44
C ARG A 112 0.90 15.66 -19.69
N ARG A 113 1.83 15.86 -18.75
CA ARG A 113 2.88 16.88 -18.89
C ARG A 113 3.80 16.55 -20.08
N ALA A 114 4.21 15.30 -20.23
CA ALA A 114 5.04 14.85 -21.35
C ALA A 114 4.33 15.10 -22.69
N SER A 115 3.06 14.69 -22.80
CA SER A 115 2.25 14.92 -24.00
C SER A 115 2.11 16.41 -24.33
N GLN A 116 1.97 17.27 -23.33
CA GLN A 116 1.90 18.72 -23.55
C GLN A 116 3.21 19.29 -24.08
N VAL A 117 4.35 18.85 -23.55
CA VAL A 117 5.69 19.26 -24.03
C VAL A 117 5.92 18.76 -25.46
N GLU A 118 5.53 17.52 -25.77
CA GLU A 118 5.62 16.96 -27.12
C GLU A 118 4.75 17.75 -28.11
N LEU A 119 3.51 18.07 -27.74
CA LEU A 119 2.61 18.89 -28.54
C LEU A 119 3.21 20.27 -28.82
N GLU A 120 3.71 20.95 -27.79
CA GLU A 120 4.34 22.27 -27.95
C GLU A 120 5.55 22.21 -28.89
N THR A 121 6.35 21.14 -28.77
CA THR A 121 7.51 20.92 -29.64
C THR A 121 7.08 20.67 -31.08
N ALA A 122 6.08 19.82 -31.31
CA ALA A 122 5.54 19.53 -32.63
C ALA A 122 4.94 20.80 -33.27
N VAL A 123 4.18 21.61 -32.52
CA VAL A 123 3.63 22.89 -33.01
C VAL A 123 4.74 23.85 -33.39
N LYS A 124 5.80 23.98 -32.57
CA LYS A 124 6.95 24.83 -32.89
C LYS A 124 7.61 24.38 -34.19
N GLN A 125 7.85 23.08 -34.36
CA GLN A 125 8.41 22.53 -35.60
C GLN A 125 7.50 22.78 -36.80
N THR A 126 6.18 22.57 -36.66
CA THR A 126 5.21 22.82 -37.73
C THR A 126 5.26 24.27 -38.21
N LYS A 127 5.36 25.23 -37.29
CA LYS A 127 5.46 26.66 -37.63
C LYS A 127 6.72 27.04 -38.42
N THR A 128 7.76 26.20 -38.46
CA THR A 128 8.99 26.47 -39.21
C THR A 128 8.93 26.03 -40.68
N LYS A 129 7.87 25.32 -41.10
CA LYS A 129 7.75 24.72 -42.43
C LYS A 129 6.54 25.25 -43.19
N GLN A 130 6.54 25.04 -44.51
CA GLN A 130 5.37 25.26 -45.37
C GLN A 130 4.59 23.95 -45.53
N TRP A 131 3.26 24.05 -45.58
CA TRP A 131 2.36 22.89 -45.58
C TRP A 131 1.45 22.90 -46.80
N CYS A 132 1.30 21.73 -47.42
CA CYS A 132 0.49 21.54 -48.61
C CYS A 132 -0.98 21.79 -48.29
N ALA A 133 -1.60 22.73 -48.99
CA ALA A 133 -3.00 23.10 -48.79
C ALA A 133 -3.99 21.95 -49.11
N ASN A 134 -3.56 20.92 -49.84
CA ASN A 134 -4.40 19.79 -50.21
C ASN A 134 -4.26 18.59 -49.25
N CYS A 135 -3.03 18.20 -48.90
CA CYS A 135 -2.77 16.94 -48.18
C CYS A 135 -2.02 17.09 -46.85
N SER A 136 -1.69 18.32 -46.43
CA SER A 136 -0.95 18.61 -45.17
C SER A 136 0.44 17.97 -45.05
N GLN A 137 1.02 17.47 -46.15
CA GLN A 137 2.45 17.14 -46.21
C GLN A 137 3.29 18.42 -46.38
N GLU A 138 4.59 18.33 -46.11
CA GLU A 138 5.52 19.43 -46.32
C GLU A 138 5.47 19.90 -47.79
N ALA A 139 5.24 21.19 -47.99
CA ALA A 139 5.13 21.77 -49.31
C ALA A 139 6.53 21.99 -49.91
N GLN A 140 6.64 21.79 -51.22
CA GLN A 140 7.90 21.96 -51.96
C GLN A 140 7.90 23.22 -52.82
N PHE A 141 6.72 23.73 -53.20
CA PHE A 141 6.59 24.95 -53.97
C PHE A 141 5.38 25.77 -53.55
N TYR A 142 5.49 27.07 -53.78
CA TYR A 142 4.54 28.09 -53.40
C TYR A 142 3.65 28.49 -54.60
N CYS A 143 2.37 28.74 -54.35
CA CYS A 143 1.50 29.38 -55.33
C CYS A 143 1.26 30.84 -54.93
N CYS A 144 0.46 31.13 -53.92
CA CYS A 144 0.24 32.49 -53.42
C CYS A 144 0.04 32.50 -51.90
N TRP A 145 -0.27 33.66 -51.30
CA TRP A 145 -0.25 33.82 -49.84
C TRP A 145 -1.08 32.73 -49.14
N ASN A 146 -0.44 32.06 -48.17
CA ASN A 146 -1.03 30.94 -47.42
C ASN A 146 -1.48 29.74 -48.29
N THR A 147 -0.94 29.57 -49.51
CA THR A 147 -1.21 28.41 -50.38
C THR A 147 0.09 27.88 -51.01
N ALA A 148 0.52 26.71 -50.55
CA ALA A 148 1.66 25.96 -51.08
C ALA A 148 1.28 24.49 -51.32
N TYR A 149 2.07 23.75 -52.10
CA TYR A 149 1.79 22.37 -52.47
C TYR A 149 3.04 21.49 -52.41
N CYS A 150 2.85 20.20 -52.13
CA CYS A 150 3.92 19.19 -52.19
C CYS A 150 4.18 18.66 -53.61
N GLY A 151 3.26 18.89 -54.56
CA GLY A 151 3.29 18.30 -55.89
C GLY A 151 2.19 18.86 -56.80
N TYR A 152 2.41 18.85 -58.12
CA TYR A 152 1.41 19.25 -59.11
C TYR A 152 0.07 18.48 -59.01
N PRO A 153 0.03 17.18 -58.66
CA PRO A 153 -1.25 16.49 -58.44
C PRO A 153 -2.10 17.14 -57.34
N CYS A 154 -1.48 17.57 -56.22
CA CYS A 154 -2.18 18.26 -55.14
C CYS A 154 -2.67 19.65 -55.56
N GLN A 155 -1.89 20.36 -56.38
CA GLN A 155 -2.33 21.65 -56.94
C GLN A 155 -3.56 21.49 -57.82
N ARG A 156 -3.54 20.55 -58.78
CA ARG A 156 -4.68 20.30 -59.67
C ARG A 156 -5.93 19.86 -58.91
N ALA A 157 -5.77 19.02 -57.88
CA ALA A 157 -6.89 18.57 -57.05
C ALA A 157 -7.54 19.72 -56.26
N HIS A 158 -6.73 20.63 -55.69
CA HIS A 158 -7.23 21.78 -54.95
C HIS A 158 -7.68 22.95 -55.84
N TRP A 159 -7.37 22.92 -57.15
CA TRP A 159 -7.50 24.07 -58.04
C TRP A 159 -8.91 24.65 -58.12
N SER A 160 -9.93 23.80 -58.20
CA SER A 160 -11.33 24.26 -58.29
C SER A 160 -11.76 25.11 -57.09
N GLN A 161 -11.19 24.85 -55.91
CA GLN A 161 -11.44 25.62 -54.69
C GLN A 161 -10.53 26.85 -54.59
N HIS A 162 -9.27 26.70 -54.98
CA HIS A 162 -8.27 27.76 -54.87
C HIS A 162 -8.41 28.87 -55.93
N PHE A 163 -8.87 28.54 -57.14
CA PHE A 163 -8.82 29.40 -58.32
C PHE A 163 -9.41 30.81 -58.10
N SER A 164 -10.58 30.90 -57.47
CA SER A 164 -11.29 32.18 -57.24
C SER A 164 -10.59 33.09 -56.22
N ALA A 165 -9.80 32.52 -55.31
CA ALA A 165 -9.07 33.21 -54.25
C ALA A 165 -7.57 33.39 -54.58
N CYS A 166 -7.10 32.82 -55.69
CA CYS A 166 -5.70 32.91 -56.09
C CYS A 166 -5.30 34.37 -56.35
N GLN A 167 -4.29 34.84 -55.64
CA GLN A 167 -3.82 36.23 -55.78
C GLN A 167 -3.01 36.46 -57.06
N GLN A 168 -2.30 35.44 -57.56
CA GLN A 168 -1.56 35.52 -58.83
C GLN A 168 -2.52 35.74 -60.01
N GLN A 169 -3.64 35.00 -60.04
CA GLN A 169 -4.65 35.16 -61.09
C GLN A 169 -5.29 36.57 -61.13
N ARG A 170 -5.39 37.24 -59.97
CA ARG A 170 -5.92 38.61 -59.88
C ARG A 170 -4.93 39.66 -60.34
N GLN A 171 -3.63 39.39 -60.20
CA GLN A 171 -2.57 40.29 -60.66
C GLN A 171 -2.37 40.19 -62.18
N ASP A 172 -2.41 38.97 -62.72
CA ASP A 172 -2.31 38.71 -64.17
C ASP A 172 -3.49 39.29 -64.98
N GLY A 173 -4.63 39.56 -64.33
CA GLY A 173 -5.79 40.20 -64.96
C GLY A 173 -5.71 41.72 -65.11
N SER A 174 -4.68 42.40 -64.58
CA SER A 174 -4.56 43.87 -64.64
C SER A 174 -3.55 44.40 -65.66
N ASN A 175 -2.73 43.53 -66.26
CA ASN A 175 -1.88 43.88 -67.40
C ASN A 175 -2.12 42.85 -68.51
N GLY A 176 -2.83 43.27 -69.56
CA GLY A 176 -2.99 42.45 -70.75
C GLY A 176 -1.67 42.32 -71.49
N GLU A 177 -0.98 41.20 -71.29
CA GLU A 177 -0.04 40.61 -72.25
C GLU A 177 0.07 39.09 -71.98
N SER A 178 0.04 38.31 -73.06
CA SER A 178 -0.20 36.86 -73.11
C SER A 178 0.84 35.98 -72.38
N PRO A 179 0.49 34.73 -71.98
CA PRO A 179 1.38 33.87 -71.21
C PRO A 179 2.43 33.21 -72.10
N THR A 180 3.71 33.43 -71.78
CA THR A 180 4.80 32.53 -72.17
C THR A 180 5.12 31.57 -71.02
N SER A 181 5.34 30.31 -71.38
CA SER A 181 5.49 29.13 -70.52
C SER A 181 6.45 29.30 -69.33
N PRO A 182 6.22 28.63 -68.18
CA PRO A 182 7.11 28.75 -67.04
C PRO A 182 8.38 27.93 -67.27
N LYS A 183 9.52 28.63 -67.39
CA LYS A 183 10.84 28.05 -67.15
C LYS A 183 11.02 27.85 -65.64
N SER A 184 11.31 26.62 -65.26
CA SER A 184 11.82 26.25 -63.94
C SER A 184 13.04 27.10 -63.59
N GLN A 185 12.93 27.93 -62.56
CA GLN A 185 14.09 28.45 -61.84
C GLN A 185 13.87 28.20 -60.35
N SER A 186 14.63 27.23 -59.85
CA SER A 186 15.05 27.12 -58.47
C SER A 186 15.75 28.41 -58.05
N ASP A 187 15.69 28.67 -56.75
CA ASP A 187 16.43 29.71 -56.02
C ASP A 187 15.90 31.14 -56.17
N ASN A 188 15.03 31.55 -55.23
CA ASN A 188 15.39 32.62 -54.29
C ASN A 188 14.33 32.80 -53.20
N MET A 189 14.81 32.79 -51.96
CA MET A 189 14.10 33.12 -50.74
C MET A 189 13.91 34.64 -50.63
N PRO A 190 12.68 35.18 -50.54
CA PRO A 190 12.48 36.53 -50.09
C PRO A 190 12.41 36.52 -48.55
N LYS A 191 13.46 37.02 -47.89
CA LYS A 191 13.32 37.57 -46.54
C LYS A 191 12.44 38.80 -46.64
N THR A 192 11.18 38.72 -46.21
CA THR A 192 10.35 39.90 -45.95
C THR A 192 10.21 40.12 -44.45
N PRO A 193 10.16 41.39 -43.99
CA PRO A 193 10.16 41.74 -42.58
C PRO A 193 8.81 41.43 -41.94
N ALA A 194 8.86 41.04 -40.67
CA ALA A 194 7.69 40.75 -39.84
C ALA A 194 6.75 41.96 -39.73
N PRO A 195 5.42 41.79 -39.86
CA PRO A 195 4.49 42.78 -39.36
C PRO A 195 4.38 42.62 -37.84
N THR A 196 4.86 43.64 -37.12
CA THR A 196 4.56 43.84 -35.70
C THR A 196 3.05 44.02 -35.54
N LEU A 197 2.37 43.04 -34.95
CA LEU A 197 1.01 43.20 -34.45
C LEU A 197 1.07 43.63 -32.99
N THR A 198 0.67 44.87 -32.79
CA THR A 198 0.51 45.56 -31.51
C THR A 198 -0.48 44.83 -30.62
N VAL A 199 -0.05 44.51 -29.39
CA VAL A 199 -0.87 43.92 -28.33
C VAL A 199 -1.99 44.88 -27.94
N GLY A 200 -3.23 44.48 -28.20
CA GLY A 200 -4.45 45.08 -27.65
C GLY A 200 -5.21 44.01 -26.86
N GLY A 201 -5.03 44.02 -25.54
CA GLY A 201 -5.70 43.08 -24.65
C GLY A 201 -7.21 43.34 -24.56
N LYS A 202 -8.01 42.30 -24.81
CA LYS A 202 -9.33 42.10 -24.19
C LYS A 202 -9.51 40.62 -23.90
N VAL A 203 -9.43 40.30 -22.62
CA VAL A 203 -9.79 39.01 -22.04
C VAL A 203 -11.30 38.85 -22.22
N ALA A 204 -11.71 37.82 -22.98
CA ALA A 204 -13.08 37.34 -23.01
C ALA A 204 -13.12 35.98 -22.30
N THR A 205 -13.58 36.02 -21.05
CA THR A 205 -13.95 34.87 -20.24
C THR A 205 -15.28 34.30 -20.75
N SER A 206 -15.40 32.96 -20.77
CA SER A 206 -16.60 32.11 -20.85
C SER A 206 -16.45 31.04 -21.96
N ARG A 207 -16.82 29.77 -21.81
CA ARG A 207 -17.81 29.13 -20.94
C ARG A 207 -17.32 27.77 -20.45
N GLY A 208 -17.67 27.45 -19.21
CA GLY A 208 -17.51 26.12 -18.64
C GLY A 208 -18.40 25.11 -19.36
N PHE A 209 -17.86 23.91 -19.58
CA PHE A 209 -18.65 22.74 -19.89
C PHE A 209 -19.26 22.22 -18.59
N ASN A 210 -20.58 22.24 -18.55
CA ASN A 210 -21.39 21.59 -17.52
C ASN A 210 -21.09 20.09 -17.49
N GLN A 211 -20.93 19.56 -16.28
CA GLN A 211 -20.92 18.14 -15.99
C GLN A 211 -22.35 17.62 -16.05
N ASP A 212 -22.60 16.59 -16.85
CA ASP A 212 -23.79 15.74 -16.69
C ASP A 212 -23.57 14.78 -15.51
N PRO A 213 -24.47 14.72 -14.51
CA PRO A 213 -24.41 13.73 -13.46
C PRO A 213 -25.36 12.59 -13.82
N ASN A 214 -24.90 11.57 -14.55
CA ASN A 214 -25.57 10.27 -14.60
C ASN A 214 -24.75 9.23 -15.36
N ASN A 215 -23.89 8.49 -14.66
CA ASN A 215 -23.57 7.12 -15.07
C ASN A 215 -23.24 6.27 -13.84
N ALA A 216 -24.27 5.80 -13.16
CA ALA A 216 -24.18 4.66 -12.25
C ALA A 216 -24.38 3.37 -13.07
N SER A 217 -23.31 2.91 -13.73
CA SER A 217 -23.26 1.54 -14.27
C SER A 217 -22.54 0.64 -13.27
N LYS A 218 -23.33 -0.28 -12.74
CA LYS A 218 -23.00 -1.30 -11.75
C LYS A 218 -21.87 -2.21 -12.24
N THR A 219 -20.81 -2.31 -11.44
CA THR A 219 -19.82 -3.39 -11.52
C THR A 219 -20.50 -4.68 -11.06
N SER A 220 -20.80 -5.59 -11.98
CA SER A 220 -21.20 -6.97 -11.68
C SER A 220 -20.05 -7.88 -12.08
N ILE A 221 -19.28 -8.34 -11.09
CA ILE A 221 -18.28 -9.38 -11.25
C ILE A 221 -18.87 -10.63 -10.59
N ILE A 222 -19.06 -11.67 -11.41
CA ILE A 222 -18.98 -13.07 -10.99
C ILE A 222 -17.52 -13.47 -11.17
#